data_AF-A0A1S8WHJ7-F1
#
_entry.id   AF-A0A1S8WHJ7-F1
#
_cell.length_a   1.000
_cell.length_b   1.000
_cell.length_c   1.000
_cell.angle_alpha   90.00
_cell.angle_beta   90.00
_cell.angle_gamma   90.00
#
_symmetry.space_group_name_H-M   'P 1'
#
loop_
_entity.id
_entity.type
_entity.pdbx_description
1 polymer ?
#
loop_
_entity_poly.entity_id
_entity_poly.type
_entity_poly.pdbx_seq_one_letter_code
_entity_poly.pdbx_strand_id
1 'polypeptide(L)'
;MDEPGFEAYRQIATVSSGQLYIIGKGQVDEFMQVVEAAVEARKVHILQQDTYSEQAKIYSFPVDSHLSQLTVQVANHKRGQAIDVRIRNPQSKSRIICSPLAFQLVYVLDV
;
A
#
# COMPACT_ATOMS: atom_id res chain seq x y z
N MET A 1 -26.95 16.13 2.24
CA MET A 1 -25.51 16.12 2.54
C MET A 1 -24.83 16.64 1.28
N ASP A 2 -25.08 17.91 0.97
CA ASP A 2 -24.78 18.50 -0.34
C ASP A 2 -24.21 19.89 -0.09
N GLU A 3 -23.08 19.91 0.59
CA GLU A 3 -22.32 21.14 0.79
C GLU A 3 -21.24 21.19 -0.30
N PRO A 4 -21.16 22.25 -1.12
CA PRO A 4 -20.25 22.33 -2.25
C PRO A 4 -18.78 22.05 -1.89
N GLY A 5 -18.39 22.42 -0.67
CA GLY A 5 -17.05 22.16 -0.14
C GLY A 5 -16.77 20.67 0.08
N PHE A 6 -17.76 19.90 0.55
CA PHE A 6 -17.61 18.47 0.78
C PHE A 6 -17.40 17.70 -0.54
N GLU A 7 -18.15 18.08 -1.58
CA GLU A 7 -18.04 17.45 -2.90
C GLU A 7 -16.66 17.64 -3.52
N ALA A 8 -16.08 18.83 -3.38
CA ALA A 8 -14.73 19.11 -3.86
C ALA A 8 -13.67 18.22 -3.15
N TYR A 9 -13.73 18.09 -1.82
CA TYR A 9 -12.82 17.21 -1.08
C TYR A 9 -13.01 15.74 -1.44
N ARG A 10 -14.25 15.30 -1.67
CA ARG A 10 -14.55 13.93 -2.11
C ARG A 10 -13.91 13.63 -3.47
N GLN A 11 -14.03 14.54 -4.43
CA GLN A 11 -13.45 14.39 -5.76
C GLN A 11 -11.92 14.31 -5.71
N ILE A 12 -11.27 15.18 -4.92
CA ILE A 12 -9.82 15.17 -4.73
C ILE A 12 -9.35 13.86 -4.10
N ALA A 13 -9.99 13.39 -3.02
CA ALA A 13 -9.65 12.14 -2.37
C ALA A 13 -9.81 10.94 -3.33
N THR A 14 -10.90 10.91 -4.10
CA THR A 14 -11.17 9.84 -5.06
C THR A 14 -10.11 9.76 -6.16
N VAL A 15 -9.66 10.90 -6.69
CA VAL A 15 -8.64 10.96 -7.75
C VAL A 15 -7.24 10.67 -7.21
N SER A 16 -6.91 11.14 -6.00
CA SER A 16 -5.58 10.98 -5.40
C SER A 16 -5.37 9.66 -4.67
N SER A 17 -6.37 8.76 -4.64
CA SER A 17 -6.41 7.62 -3.72
C SER A 17 -6.30 8.04 -2.24
N GLY A 18 -6.64 9.29 -1.93
CA GLY A 18 -6.68 9.84 -0.59
C GLY A 18 -7.84 9.26 0.21
N GLN A 19 -7.68 9.23 1.54
CA GLN A 19 -8.73 8.81 2.45
C GLN A 19 -9.56 10.03 2.89
N LEU A 20 -10.89 9.92 2.84
CA LEU A 20 -11.81 10.95 3.33
C LEU A 20 -12.31 10.57 4.73
N TYR A 21 -12.06 11.43 5.72
CA TYR A 21 -12.54 11.26 7.10
C TYR A 21 -13.59 12.34 7.42
N ILE A 22 -14.75 11.92 7.92
CA ILE A 22 -15.80 12.82 8.42
C ILE A 22 -15.74 12.76 9.94
N ILE A 23 -15.48 13.89 10.59
CA ILE A 23 -15.26 13.95 12.04
C ILE A 23 -16.46 14.60 12.71
N GLY A 24 -17.13 13.87 13.61
CA GLY A 24 -18.11 14.43 14.51
C GLY A 24 -17.46 15.19 15.66
N LYS A 25 -18.12 16.23 16.19
CA LYS A 25 -17.59 17.08 17.29
C LYS A 25 -17.10 16.32 18.54
N GLY A 26 -17.57 15.08 18.77
CA GLY A 26 -17.16 14.24 19.90
C GLY A 26 -16.06 13.21 19.60
N GLN A 27 -15.55 13.15 18.37
CA GLN A 27 -14.58 12.14 17.93
C GLN A 27 -13.21 12.73 17.58
N VAL A 28 -12.97 13.99 17.97
CA VAL A 28 -11.74 14.71 17.64
C VAL A 28 -10.52 14.04 18.29
N ASP A 29 -10.63 13.63 19.56
CA ASP A 29 -9.51 13.04 20.30
C ASP A 29 -9.09 11.67 19.75
N GLU A 30 -10.07 10.83 19.38
CA GLU A 30 -9.83 9.53 18.75
C GLU A 30 -9.19 9.71 17.36
N PHE A 31 -9.63 10.71 16.59
CA PHE A 31 -9.02 11.03 15.30
C PHE A 31 -7.59 11.55 15.45
N MET A 32 -7.31 12.37 16.45
CA MET A 32 -5.95 12.86 16.70
C MET A 32 -4.97 11.72 17.00
N GLN A 33 -5.40 10.70 17.74
CA GLN A 33 -4.58 9.49 17.96
C GLN A 33 -4.30 8.73 16.66
N VAL A 34 -5.29 8.64 15.76
CA VAL A 34 -5.13 8.00 14.44
C VAL A 34 -4.18 8.80 13.55
N VAL A 35 -4.27 10.14 13.57
CA VAL A 35 -3.38 11.03 12.81
C VAL A 35 -1.94 10.90 13.31
N GLU A 36 -1.74 10.94 14.63
CA GLU A 36 -0.42 10.80 15.25
C GLU A 36 0.21 9.46 14.86
N ALA A 37 -0.54 8.35 14.99
CA ALA A 37 -0.09 7.02 14.57
C ALA A 37 0.21 6.94 13.05
N ALA A 38 -0.57 7.62 12.21
CA ALA A 38 -0.35 7.62 10.77
C ALA A 38 0.89 8.44 10.36
N VAL A 39 1.14 9.57 11.05
CA VAL A 39 2.33 10.42 10.84
C VAL A 39 3.59 9.71 11.32
N GLU A 40 3.53 9.04 12.48
CA GLU A 40 4.66 8.25 13.01
C GLU A 40 5.01 7.07 12.12
N ALA A 41 4.00 6.44 11.49
CA ALA A 41 4.22 5.24 10.69
C ALA A 41 5.09 5.48 9.44
N ARG A 42 5.25 6.74 8.97
CA ARG A 42 6.05 7.12 7.78
C ARG A 42 5.86 6.18 6.57
N LYS A 43 4.62 5.71 6.35
CA LYS A 43 4.30 4.77 5.27
C LYS A 43 3.96 5.55 4.01
N VAL A 44 4.63 5.21 2.91
CA VAL A 44 4.30 5.74 1.59
C VAL A 44 3.80 4.61 0.72
N HIS A 45 2.64 4.81 0.11
CA HIS A 45 2.09 3.88 -0.87
C HIS A 45 2.63 4.22 -2.26
N ILE A 46 3.44 3.32 -2.84
CA ILE A 46 4.19 3.59 -4.08
C ILE A 46 3.41 3.12 -5.32
N LEU A 47 2.73 1.97 -5.24
CA LEU A 47 2.09 1.33 -6.39
C LEU A 47 0.90 0.47 -5.97
N GLN A 48 -0.25 0.70 -6.60
CA GLN A 48 -1.39 -0.21 -6.61
C GLN A 48 -1.80 -0.43 -8.05
N GLN A 49 -1.93 -1.70 -8.45
CA GLN A 49 -2.27 -2.03 -9.81
C GLN A 49 -3.00 -3.36 -9.90
N ASP A 50 -4.22 -3.32 -10.44
CA ASP A 50 -4.95 -4.52 -10.81
C ASP A 50 -4.49 -5.01 -12.19
N THR A 51 -4.24 -6.32 -12.30
CA THR A 51 -3.74 -6.93 -13.53
C THR A 51 -4.51 -8.19 -13.83
N TYR A 52 -5.09 -8.25 -15.04
CA TYR A 52 -5.78 -9.44 -15.57
C TYR A 52 -4.90 -10.23 -16.55
N SER A 53 -3.70 -9.73 -16.86
CA SER A 53 -2.74 -10.42 -17.73
C SER A 53 -1.97 -11.49 -16.96
N GLU A 54 -1.74 -12.65 -17.57
CA GLU A 54 -0.94 -13.73 -16.99
C GLU A 54 0.58 -13.52 -17.11
N GLN A 55 1.00 -12.40 -17.71
CA GLN A 55 2.42 -12.08 -17.86
C GLN A 55 3.03 -11.60 -16.55
N ALA A 56 4.25 -12.07 -16.27
CA ALA A 56 5.03 -11.61 -15.13
C ALA A 56 5.35 -10.11 -15.27
N LYS A 57 5.11 -9.34 -14.20
CA LYS A 57 5.45 -7.92 -14.13
C LYS A 57 6.65 -7.71 -13.23
N ILE A 58 7.56 -6.85 -13.67
CA ILE A 58 8.76 -6.46 -12.92
C ILE A 58 8.66 -4.97 -12.64
N TYR A 59 8.71 -4.61 -11.36
CA TYR A 59 8.74 -3.23 -10.90
C TYR A 59 10.09 -2.92 -10.30
N SER A 60 10.64 -1.75 -10.63
CA SER A 60 11.86 -1.21 -10.05
C SER A 60 11.53 0.18 -9.53
N PHE A 61 11.90 0.45 -8.29
CA PHE A 61 11.71 1.74 -7.64
C PHE A 61 13.00 2.11 -6.90
N PRO A 62 13.40 3.39 -6.92
CA PRO A 62 14.52 3.85 -6.11
C PRO A 62 14.17 3.69 -4.63
N VAL A 63 15.09 3.08 -3.87
CA VAL A 63 14.98 2.96 -2.42
C VAL A 63 15.87 4.02 -1.80
N ASP A 64 15.30 4.87 -0.95
CA ASP A 64 16.06 5.81 -0.13
C ASP A 64 16.67 5.10 1.08
N SER A 65 17.79 5.64 1.57
CA SER A 65 18.54 5.22 2.75
C SER A 65 17.73 5.17 4.05
N HIS A 66 16.60 5.89 4.12
CA HIS A 66 15.70 5.89 5.27
C HIS A 66 14.60 4.82 5.23
N LEU A 67 14.51 4.02 4.16
CA LEU A 67 13.47 2.99 4.03
C LEU A 67 13.80 1.77 4.90
N SER A 68 13.09 1.61 6.03
CA SER A 68 13.28 0.48 6.95
C SER A 68 12.44 -0.76 6.58
N GLN A 69 11.27 -0.54 6.00
CA GLN A 69 10.29 -1.61 5.76
C GLN A 69 9.58 -1.42 4.42
N LEU A 70 9.55 -2.50 3.63
CA LEU A 70 8.74 -2.60 2.41
C LEU A 70 7.60 -3.59 2.66
N THR A 71 6.37 -3.17 2.38
CA THR A 71 5.21 -4.07 2.41
C THR A 71 4.72 -4.31 0.99
N VAL A 72 4.61 -5.57 0.60
CA VAL A 72 4.08 -5.98 -0.70
C VAL A 72 2.85 -6.84 -0.46
N GLN A 73 1.71 -6.39 -0.96
CA GLN A 73 0.46 -7.14 -0.91
C GLN A 73 0.18 -7.68 -2.31
N VAL A 74 -0.02 -8.99 -2.42
CA VAL A 74 -0.36 -9.62 -3.70
C VAL A 74 -1.54 -10.55 -3.48
N ALA A 75 -2.59 -10.33 -4.28
CA ALA A 75 -3.79 -11.13 -4.27
C ALA A 75 -3.93 -11.86 -5.61
N ASN A 76 -4.25 -13.15 -5.57
CA ASN A 76 -4.66 -13.87 -6.77
C ASN A 76 -6.17 -13.80 -6.96
N HIS A 77 -6.60 -13.38 -8.15
CA HIS A 77 -8.00 -13.51 -8.55
C HIS A 77 -8.37 -14.99 -8.82
N LYS A 78 -7.44 -15.79 -9.35
CA LYS A 78 -7.67 -17.21 -9.68
C LYS A 78 -7.44 -18.09 -8.45
N ARG A 79 -8.51 -18.72 -7.96
CA ARG A 79 -8.43 -19.67 -6.83
C ARG A 79 -7.61 -20.91 -7.23
N GLY A 80 -6.66 -21.30 -6.38
CA GLY A 80 -5.87 -22.52 -6.54
C GLY A 80 -4.64 -22.41 -7.43
N GLN A 81 -4.37 -21.25 -8.03
CA GLN A 81 -3.14 -21.01 -8.76
C GLN A 81 -2.10 -20.35 -7.85
N ALA A 82 -0.89 -20.91 -7.83
CA ALA A 82 0.22 -20.32 -7.09
C ALA A 82 0.73 -19.06 -7.79
N ILE A 83 0.98 -18.00 -7.01
CA ILE A 83 1.70 -16.81 -7.46
C ILE A 83 3.16 -16.95 -7.05
N ASP A 84 4.06 -16.81 -8.02
CA ASP A 84 5.49 -16.65 -7.77
C ASP A 84 5.83 -15.15 -7.65
N VAL A 85 6.23 -14.73 -6.45
CA VAL A 85 6.69 -13.37 -6.16
C VAL A 85 8.17 -13.44 -5.80
N ARG A 86 8.97 -12.62 -6.49
CA ARG A 86 10.40 -12.52 -6.24
C ARG A 86 10.78 -11.09 -5.89
N ILE A 87 11.40 -10.92 -4.73
CA ILE A 87 12.00 -9.66 -4.33
C ILE A 87 13.50 -9.76 -4.53
N ARG A 88 14.06 -8.78 -5.24
CA ARG A 88 15.50 -8.68 -5.52
C ARG A 88 16.03 -7.40 -4.90
N ASN A 89 17.09 -7.50 -4.12
CA ASN A 89 17.82 -6.32 -3.67
C ASN A 89 18.79 -5.84 -4.78
N PRO A 90 19.35 -4.62 -4.66
CA PRO A 90 20.34 -4.11 -5.62
C PRO A 90 21.58 -4.99 -5.78
N GLN A 91 21.93 -5.78 -4.76
CA GLN A 91 23.04 -6.73 -4.75
C GLN A 91 22.69 -8.08 -5.42
N SER A 92 21.55 -8.16 -6.13
CA SER A 92 21.04 -9.36 -6.81
C SER A 92 20.70 -10.56 -5.90
N LYS A 93 20.67 -10.38 -4.58
CA LYS A 93 20.13 -11.38 -3.66
C LYS A 93 18.60 -11.39 -3.82
N SER A 94 18.06 -12.58 -4.08
CA SER A 94 16.62 -12.76 -4.30
C SER A 94 16.01 -13.66 -3.23
N ARG A 95 14.80 -13.32 -2.80
CA ARG A 95 13.93 -14.23 -2.05
C ARG A 95 12.72 -14.57 -2.92
N ILE A 96 12.50 -15.86 -3.09
CA ILE A 96 11.37 -16.42 -3.83
C ILE A 96 10.29 -16.77 -2.81
N ILE A 97 9.07 -16.34 -3.06
CA ILE A 97 7.90 -16.65 -2.25
C ILE A 97 6.81 -17.13 -3.20
N CYS A 98 6.39 -18.37 -3.00
CA CYS A 98 5.33 -19.00 -3.77
C CYS A 98 4.15 -19.26 -2.83
N SER A 99 2.99 -18.68 -3.12
CA SER A 99 1.78 -18.90 -2.32
C SER A 99 0.55 -19.11 -3.20
N PRO A 100 -0.38 -20.00 -2.79
CA PRO A 100 -1.64 -20.25 -3.51
C PRO A 100 -2.79 -19.31 -3.09
N LEU A 101 -2.57 -18.42 -2.12
CA LEU A 101 -3.59 -17.56 -1.52
C LEU A 101 -3.11 -16.11 -1.47
N ALA A 102 -4.04 -15.17 -1.36
CA ALA A 102 -3.71 -13.77 -1.09
C ALA A 102 -2.86 -13.66 0.17
N PHE A 103 -1.76 -12.91 0.07
CA PHE A 103 -0.82 -12.77 1.17
C PHE A 103 -0.25 -11.35 1.23
N GLN A 104 0.06 -10.93 2.44
CA GLN A 104 0.81 -9.72 2.72
C GLN A 104 2.23 -10.13 3.12
N LEU A 105 3.20 -9.61 2.39
CA LEU A 105 4.60 -9.78 2.71
C LEU A 105 5.14 -8.49 3.33
N VAL A 106 5.78 -8.63 4.48
CA VAL A 106 6.60 -7.59 5.08
C VAL A 106 8.06 -7.97 4.88
N TYR A 107 8.79 -7.14 4.15
CA TYR A 107 10.23 -7.28 3.93
C TYR A 107 10.94 -6.17 4.69
N VAL A 108 11.69 -6.53 5.71
CA VAL A 108 12.58 -5.62 6.44
C VAL A 108 13.85 -5.47 5.61
N LEU A 109 14.18 -4.23 5.27
CA LEU A 109 15.42 -3.91 4.57
C LEU A 109 16.51 -3.73 5.62
N ASP A 110 17.47 -4.66 5.66
CA ASP A 110 18.75 -4.41 6.31
C ASP A 110 19.55 -3.49 5.37
N VAL A 111 19.51 -2.18 5.63
CA VAL A 111 20.31 -1.16 4.94
C VAL A 111 21.68 -1.03 5.60
#